data_AF-A0A644YLC9-F1
#
_entry.id   AF-A0A644YLC9-F1
#
_cell.length_a   1.000
_cell.length_b   1.000
_cell.length_c   1.000
_cell.angle_alpha   90.00
_cell.angle_beta   90.00
_cell.angle_gamma   90.00
#
_symmetry.space_group_name_H-M   'P 1'
#
loop_
_entity.id
_entity.type
_entity.pdbx_description
1 polymer ?
#
loop_
_entity_poly.entity_id
_entity_poly.type
_entity_poly.pdbx_seq_one_letter_code
_entity_poly.pdbx_strand_id
1 'polypeptide(L)'
;MFLWGKVPQCYKDAGELCDSLLYNAEVFVTPGFVFGSNGGRYVRISLCAPEELLMETSNRIGAMQSVATIDSIKGGLIYAE
;
A
#
# COMPACT_ATOMS: atom_id res chain seq x y z
N MET A 1 -19.86 -1.58 0.27
CA MET A 1 -19.35 -0.79 1.42
C MET A 1 -17.90 -0.42 1.15
N PHE A 2 -17.50 0.81 1.47
CA PHE A 2 -16.15 1.31 1.18
C PHE A 2 -15.48 1.91 2.40
N LEU A 3 -14.16 1.73 2.50
CA LEU A 3 -13.28 2.50 3.38
C LEU A 3 -12.41 3.44 2.54
N TRP A 4 -11.96 4.51 3.18
CA TRP A 4 -10.99 5.45 2.64
C TRP A 4 -9.73 5.42 3.49
N GLY A 5 -8.66 4.87 2.93
CA GLY A 5 -7.35 4.81 3.57
C GLY A 5 -6.51 6.02 3.20
N LYS A 6 -5.92 6.71 4.18
CA LYS A 6 -5.01 7.84 3.92
C LYS A 6 -3.67 7.32 3.40
N VAL A 7 -3.15 7.95 2.35
CA VAL A 7 -1.85 7.60 1.75
C VAL A 7 -0.72 8.05 2.67
N PRO A 8 0.16 7.14 3.13
CA PRO A 8 1.32 7.49 3.96
C PRO A 8 2.29 8.47 3.28
N GLN A 9 3.04 9.22 4.08
CA GLN A 9 3.95 10.26 3.56
C GLN A 9 5.12 9.70 2.73
N CYS A 10 5.49 8.44 2.93
CA CYS A 10 6.52 7.77 2.13
C CYS A 10 6.13 7.58 0.66
N TYR A 11 4.84 7.66 0.34
CA TYR A 11 4.34 7.65 -1.03
C TYR A 11 4.03 9.07 -1.51
N LYS A 12 4.50 9.39 -2.72
CA LYS A 12 4.27 10.63 -3.48
C LYS A 12 2.79 10.95 -3.63
N ASP A 13 1.96 9.96 -3.96
CA ASP A 13 0.51 10.12 -4.14
C ASP A 13 -0.25 8.79 -4.03
N ALA A 14 -1.57 8.85 -4.17
CA ALA A 14 -2.43 7.67 -4.16
C ALA A 14 -2.14 6.68 -5.30
N GLY A 15 -1.62 7.15 -6.44
CA GLY A 15 -1.27 6.30 -7.58
C GLY A 15 -0.07 5.41 -7.25
N GLU A 16 0.98 6.00 -6.68
CA GLU A 16 2.17 5.23 -6.29
C GLU A 16 1.85 4.16 -5.23
N LEU A 17 0.98 4.46 -4.27
CA LEU A 17 0.52 3.46 -3.31
C LEU A 17 -0.30 2.35 -3.99
N CYS A 18 -1.21 2.71 -4.92
CA CYS A 18 -1.97 1.72 -5.69
C CYS A 18 -1.05 0.78 -6.48
N ASP A 19 -0.05 1.31 -7.18
CA ASP A 19 0.91 0.52 -7.95
C ASP A 19 1.73 -0.40 -7.03
N SER A 20 2.22 0.12 -5.90
CA SER A 20 2.95 -0.69 -4.92
C SER A 20 2.11 -1.85 -4.39
N LEU A 21 0.84 -1.60 -4.03
CA LEU A 21 -0.08 -2.64 -3.55
C LEU A 21 -0.40 -3.68 -4.65
N LEU A 22 -0.57 -3.23 -5.89
CA LEU A 22 -0.86 -4.10 -7.02
C LEU A 22 0.32 -5.03 -7.34
N TYR A 23 1.52 -4.48 -7.50
CA TYR A 23 2.67 -5.25 -7.98
C TYR A 23 3.35 -6.07 -6.88
N ASN A 24 3.31 -5.63 -5.63
CA ASN A 24 4.04 -6.30 -4.54
C ASN A 24 3.14 -7.15 -3.62
N ALA A 25 1.82 -6.91 -3.60
CA ALA A 25 0.87 -7.70 -2.80
C ALA A 25 -0.31 -8.25 -3.59
N GLU A 26 -0.37 -8.03 -4.91
CA GLU A 26 -1.50 -8.46 -5.75
C GLU A 26 -2.84 -7.87 -5.26
N VAL A 27 -2.80 -6.66 -4.69
CA VAL A 27 -3.97 -5.97 -4.14
C VAL A 27 -4.35 -4.80 -5.02
N PHE A 28 -5.51 -4.90 -5.65
CA PHE A 28 -6.07 -3.81 -6.45
C PHE A 28 -6.99 -2.92 -5.60
N VAL A 29 -6.65 -1.63 -5.51
CA VAL A 29 -7.46 -0.59 -4.85
C VAL A 29 -7.61 0.63 -5.76
N THR A 30 -8.65 1.44 -5.55
CA THR A 30 -8.91 2.61 -6.40
C THR A 30 -8.19 3.84 -5.84
N PRO A 31 -7.36 4.56 -6.63
CA PRO A 31 -6.74 5.79 -6.17
C PRO A 31 -7.79 6.90 -6.02
N GLY A 32 -7.71 7.69 -4.95
CA GLY A 32 -8.74 8.66 -4.59
C GLY A 32 -8.85 9.85 -5.55
N PHE A 33 -7.81 10.16 -6.34
CA PHE A 33 -7.83 11.29 -7.27
C PHE A 33 -8.90 11.15 -8.38
N VAL A 34 -9.37 9.94 -8.67
CA VAL A 34 -10.46 9.72 -9.64
C VAL A 34 -11.81 10.27 -9.13
N PHE A 35 -11.90 10.58 -7.83
CA PHE A 35 -13.08 11.18 -7.19
C PHE A 35 -12.92 12.68 -6.93
N GLY A 36 -11.88 13.32 -7.49
CA GLY A 36 -11.61 14.75 -7.35
C GLY A 36 -10.30 15.05 -6.62
N SER A 37 -9.87 16.32 -6.69
CA SER A 37 -8.56 16.78 -6.18
C SER A 37 -8.35 16.49 -4.68
N ASN A 38 -9.42 16.59 -3.87
CA ASN A 38 -9.37 16.31 -2.43
C ASN A 38 -9.09 14.83 -2.12
N GLY A 39 -9.29 13.93 -3.09
CA GLY A 39 -9.00 12.50 -2.96
C GLY A 39 -7.54 12.12 -3.22
N GLY A 40 -6.67 13.04 -3.65
CA GLY A 40 -5.30 12.73 -4.07
C GLY A 40 -4.41 12.09 -2.99
N ARG A 41 -4.80 12.20 -1.71
CA ARG A 41 -4.12 11.60 -0.56
C ARG A 41 -4.89 10.46 0.09
N TYR A 42 -5.81 9.84 -0.64
CA TYR A 42 -6.56 8.68 -0.17
C TYR A 42 -6.65 7.58 -1.23
N VAL A 43 -6.87 6.35 -0.78
CA VAL A 43 -7.26 5.20 -1.61
C VAL A 43 -8.61 4.66 -1.12
N ARG A 44 -9.45 4.21 -2.05
CA ARG A 44 -10.76 3.62 -1.76
C ARG A 44 -10.66 2.09 -1.77
N ILE A 45 -11.08 1.47 -0.68
CA ILE A 45 -11.04 0.02 -0.47
C ILE A 45 -12.48 -0.50 -0.41
N SER A 46 -12.78 -1.55 -1.18
CA SER A 46 -14.07 -2.24 -1.12
C SER A 46 -14.04 -3.29 -0.01
N LEU A 47 -15.04 -3.29 0.86
CA LEU A 47 -15.27 -4.36 1.84
C LEU A 47 -16.26 -5.41 1.33
N CYS A 48 -16.67 -5.34 0.07
CA CYS A 48 -17.55 -6.32 -0.56
C CYS A 48 -16.75 -7.54 -1.04
N ALA A 49 -16.16 -8.25 -0.09
CA ALA A 49 -15.42 -9.48 -0.31
C ALA A 49 -15.61 -10.41 0.90
N PRO A 50 -15.39 -11.74 0.75
CA PRO A 50 -15.35 -12.66 1.87
C PRO A 50 -14.30 -12.25 2.90
N GLU A 51 -14.57 -12.49 4.19
CA GLU A 51 -13.66 -12.17 5.29
C GLU A 51 -12.27 -12.81 5.10
N GLU A 52 -12.24 -14.06 4.65
CA GLU A 52 -11.00 -14.80 4.36
C GLU A 52 -10.11 -14.06 3.35
N LEU A 53 -10.70 -13.52 2.28
CA LEU A 53 -9.96 -12.77 1.26
C LEU A 53 -9.45 -11.42 1.80
N LEU A 54 -10.24 -10.76 2.65
CA LEU A 54 -9.82 -9.52 3.32
C LEU A 54 -8.64 -9.78 4.27
N MET A 55 -8.68 -10.90 5.01
CA MET A 55 -7.61 -11.32 5.91
C MET A 55 -6.33 -11.72 5.15
N GLU A 56 -6.44 -12.50 4.08
CA GLU A 56 -5.32 -12.85 3.20
C GLU A 56 -4.65 -11.60 2.63
N THR A 57 -5.45 -10.67 2.12
CA THR A 57 -5.00 -9.38 1.60
C THR A 57 -4.26 -8.57 2.67
N SER A 58 -4.80 -8.50 3.89
CA SER A 58 -4.16 -7.84 5.02
C SER A 58 -2.78 -8.45 5.33
N ASN A 59 -2.68 -9.79 5.32
CA ASN A 59 -1.43 -10.49 5.56
C ASN A 59 -0.38 -10.21 4.47
N ARG A 60 -0.75 -10.20 3.19
CA ARG A 60 0.16 -9.84 2.08
C ARG A 60 0.72 -8.42 2.24
N ILE A 61 -0.13 -7.47 2.60
CA ILE A 61 0.30 -6.08 2.87
C ILE A 61 1.24 -6.00 4.08
N GLY A 62 0.96 -6.75 5.16
CA GLY A 62 1.83 -6.81 6.33
C GLY A 62 3.22 -7.38 6.04
N ALA A 63 3.30 -8.39 5.15
CA ALA A 63 4.56 -8.98 4.71
C ALA A 63 5.40 -7.98 3.86
N MET A 64 4.77 -7.10 3.09
CA MET A 64 5.50 -6.05 2.36
C MET A 64 6.22 -5.06 3.30
N GLN A 65 5.57 -4.66 4.41
CA GLN A 65 6.14 -3.67 5.32
C GLN A 65 7.38 -4.17 6.06
N SER A 66 7.44 -5.47 6.34
CA SER A 66 8.60 -6.11 6.96
C SER A 66 9.80 -6.19 5.99
N VAL A 67 9.56 -6.35 4.69
CA VAL A 67 10.61 -6.29 3.66
C VAL A 67 11.12 -4.86 3.43
N ALA A 68 10.23 -3.85 3.39
CA ALA A 68 10.63 -2.45 3.27
C ALA A 68 11.52 -1.97 4.44
N THR A 69 11.32 -2.53 5.64
CA THR A 69 12.18 -2.28 6.81
C THR A 69 13.57 -2.91 6.62
N ILE A 70 13.69 -4.06 5.96
CA ILE A 70 14.97 -4.71 5.67
C ILE A 70 15.74 -3.97 4.57
N ASP A 71 15.06 -3.51 3.52
CA ASP A 71 15.72 -2.79 2.42
C ASP A 71 16.22 -1.40 2.83
N SER A 72 15.54 -0.75 3.78
CA SER A 72 16.04 0.49 4.39
C SER A 72 17.24 0.29 5.33
N ILE A 73 17.45 -0.92 5.86
CA ILE A 73 18.66 -1.30 6.62
C ILE A 73 19.84 -1.61 5.68
N LYS A 74 19.58 -2.21 4.50
CA LYS A 74 20.65 -2.55 3.53
C LYS A 74 21.33 -1.34 2.90
N GLY A 75 20.64 -0.19 2.80
CA GLY A 75 21.20 1.05 2.26
C GLY A 75 22.27 1.72 3.15
N GLY A 76 22.49 1.24 4.37
CA GLY A 76 23.44 1.82 5.34
C GLY A 76 24.64 0.94 5.70
N LEU A 77 24.75 -0.28 5.16
CA LEU A 77 25.88 -1.17 5.44
C LEU A 77 26.99 -0.96 4.42
N ILE A 78 27.89 -0.05 4.75
CA ILE A 78 29.23 0.00 4.15
C ILE A 78 29.99 -1.19 4.75
N TYR A 79 30.28 -2.21 3.94
CA TYR A 79 31.27 -3.21 4.33
C TYR A 79 32.62 -2.51 4.41
N ALA A 80 33.12 -2.30 5.62
CA ALA A 80 34.52 -2.00 5.87
C ALA A 80 35.27 -3.34 5.91
N GLU A 81 36.22 -3.52 5.00
CA GLU A 81 37.43 -4.29 5.32
C GLU A 81 38.38 -3.39 6.14
#